data_AF-A0A7J9GCA8-F1
#
_entry.id   AF-A0A7J9GCA8-F1
#
_cell.length_a   1.000
_cell.length_b   1.000
_cell.length_c   1.000
_cell.angle_alpha   90.00
_cell.angle_beta   90.00
_cell.angle_gamma   90.00
#
_symmetry.space_group_name_H-M   'P 1'
#
loop_
_entity.id
_entity.type
_entity.pdbx_description
1 polymer ?
#
loop_
_entity_poly.entity_id
_entity_poly.type
_entity_poly.pdbx_seq_one_letter_code
_entity_poly.pdbx_strand_id
1 'polypeptide(L)'
;MMAYIYLLLLFLSYGVSLVTSRSFPSDEGNVLFLLVFMALTTFKEDIYEDPHLVLSNWNVLDSDPCEWFGITCNKERQHVIKINISSSSLKGFLAPEIGQITYLQELTLPKNKLLGIIPKELGMLKFLKVLDVGMNRLTGPIPPELGNLSSVVKINLQSNGLTGSLPAELGNLKYLEELRLDRNRLKGAVPAYSNSTFTANTRGMYATHSNLPGLCSSSQLKVADFSYNFLIGRIPKCLEHLRSASFQGNCLQANNTKQRPSSQCGAESSESHQAPSPKHQRAEDVAKRTKASKPAWLLALEIVTGIMVGSLFLVALLTAFQRCNGKSA
;
A
#
# COMPACT_ATOMS: atom_id res chain seq x y z
N MET A 1 -34.67 44.23 -16.20
CA MET A 1 -33.81 43.56 -17.21
C MET A 1 -32.40 44.14 -17.27
N MET A 2 -32.22 45.46 -17.23
CA MET A 2 -30.88 46.10 -17.32
C MET A 2 -29.97 45.91 -16.08
N ALA A 3 -30.51 45.73 -14.87
CA ALA A 3 -29.70 45.48 -13.68
C ALA A 3 -29.06 44.07 -13.65
N TYR A 4 -29.67 43.09 -14.31
CA TYR A 4 -29.17 41.71 -14.36
C TYR A 4 -27.99 41.57 -15.32
N ILE A 5 -27.97 42.39 -16.38
CA ILE A 5 -26.89 42.44 -17.38
C ILE A 5 -25.63 43.07 -16.77
N TYR A 6 -25.76 44.12 -15.95
CA TYR A 6 -24.63 44.71 -15.22
C TYR A 6 -24.04 43.76 -14.17
N LEU A 7 -24.88 42.96 -13.49
CA LEU A 7 -24.39 41.96 -12.55
C LEU A 7 -23.63 40.82 -13.27
N LEU A 8 -24.12 40.38 -14.44
CA LEU A 8 -23.43 39.38 -15.27
C LEU A 8 -22.10 39.90 -15.84
N LEU A 9 -22.02 41.18 -16.22
CA LEU A 9 -20.78 41.81 -16.69
C LEU A 9 -19.76 42.05 -15.57
N LEU A 10 -20.22 42.27 -14.33
CA LEU A 10 -19.36 42.29 -13.14
C LEU A 10 -18.81 40.90 -12.79
N PHE A 11 -19.60 39.83 -12.97
CA PHE A 11 -19.11 38.45 -12.82
C PHE A 11 -18.12 38.05 -13.94
N LEU A 12 -18.32 38.53 -15.18
CA LEU A 12 -17.40 38.27 -16.30
C LEU A 12 -16.09 39.06 -16.20
N SER A 13 -16.08 40.24 -15.57
CA SER A 13 -14.87 41.03 -15.35
C SER A 13 -14.06 40.59 -14.12
N TYR A 14 -14.70 40.00 -13.10
CA TYR A 14 -13.99 39.38 -11.97
C TYR A 14 -13.48 37.96 -12.26
N GLY A 15 -13.99 37.31 -13.32
CA GLY A 15 -13.54 35.99 -13.79
C GLY A 15 -12.23 35.99 -14.59
N VAL A 16 -11.62 37.16 -14.83
CA VAL A 16 -10.33 37.31 -15.51
C VAL A 16 -9.43 38.23 -14.67
N SER A 17 -9.20 37.87 -13.41
CA SER A 17 -8.00 38.30 -12.70
C SER A 17 -6.94 37.22 -12.90
N LEU A 18 -5.87 37.60 -13.63
CA LEU A 18 -4.70 36.78 -13.88
C LEU A 18 -4.22 36.11 -12.59
N VAL A 19 -4.47 34.82 -12.45
CA VAL A 19 -3.57 33.95 -11.71
C VAL A 19 -2.31 33.89 -12.56
N THR A 20 -1.30 34.66 -12.19
CA THR A 20 0.08 34.43 -12.61
C THR A 20 0.64 33.25 -11.82
N SER A 21 -0.02 32.09 -11.90
CA SER A 21 0.66 30.82 -11.66
C SER A 21 1.24 30.43 -13.00
N ARG A 22 2.55 30.19 -13.03
CA ARG A 22 3.20 29.60 -14.19
C ARG A 22 2.50 28.28 -14.46
N SER A 23 1.62 28.26 -15.44
CA SER A 23 1.04 27.05 -15.98
C SER A 23 2.18 26.17 -16.47
N PHE A 24 2.29 24.98 -15.88
CA PHE A 24 3.14 23.92 -16.40
C PHE A 24 2.64 23.55 -17.82
N PRO A 25 3.53 23.44 -18.82
CA PRO A 25 3.10 23.39 -20.22
C PRO A 25 2.64 21.99 -20.69
N SER A 26 1.63 22.03 -21.56
CA SER A 26 1.17 21.08 -22.60
C SER A 26 0.65 19.67 -22.23
N ASP A 27 -0.63 19.46 -22.58
CA ASP A 27 -1.53 18.29 -22.70
C ASP A 27 -1.19 16.90 -22.12
N GLU A 28 0.06 16.41 -22.11
CA GLU A 28 0.41 15.20 -21.34
C GLU A 28 0.73 15.52 -19.87
N GLY A 29 1.24 16.73 -19.61
CA GLY A 29 1.53 17.23 -18.27
C GLY A 29 0.30 17.29 -17.37
N ASN A 30 -0.88 17.58 -17.93
CA ASN A 30 -2.13 17.65 -17.17
C ASN A 30 -2.62 16.28 -16.68
N VAL A 31 -2.47 15.22 -17.48
CA VAL A 31 -2.93 13.88 -17.09
C VAL A 31 -2.02 13.31 -16.00
N LEU A 32 -0.71 13.39 -16.19
CA LEU A 32 0.24 12.90 -15.18
C LEU A 32 0.12 13.70 -13.87
N PHE A 33 -0.02 15.02 -13.97
CA PHE A 33 -0.27 15.87 -12.81
C PHE A 33 -1.56 15.47 -12.08
N LEU A 34 -2.64 15.24 -12.82
CA LEU A 34 -3.92 14.80 -12.25
C LEU A 34 -3.77 13.45 -11.54
N LEU A 35 -3.04 12.48 -12.11
CA LEU A 35 -2.82 11.18 -11.47
C LEU A 35 -2.03 11.30 -10.17
N VAL A 36 -0.96 12.10 -10.14
CA VAL A 36 -0.17 12.33 -8.92
C VAL A 36 -1.03 12.99 -7.85
N PHE A 37 -1.81 13.99 -8.25
CA PHE A 37 -2.70 14.70 -7.35
C PHE A 37 -3.77 13.77 -6.77
N MET A 38 -4.44 12.98 -7.62
CA MET A 38 -5.42 11.98 -7.20
C MET A 38 -4.81 10.95 -6.24
N ALA A 39 -3.60 10.46 -6.54
CA ALA A 39 -2.90 9.52 -5.68
C ALA A 39 -2.64 10.09 -4.27
N LEU A 40 -2.21 11.35 -4.18
CA LEU A 40 -1.95 12.00 -2.90
C LEU A 40 -3.26 12.30 -2.14
N THR A 41 -4.33 12.69 -2.84
CA THR A 41 -5.62 12.94 -2.19
C THR A 41 -6.27 11.64 -1.71
N THR A 42 -6.24 10.58 -2.50
CA THR A 42 -6.75 9.26 -2.07
C THR A 42 -5.93 8.71 -0.91
N PHE A 43 -4.60 8.89 -0.93
CA PHE A 43 -3.78 8.54 0.24
C PHE A 43 -4.22 9.32 1.49
N LYS A 44 -4.46 10.63 1.38
CA LYS A 44 -4.97 11.44 2.50
C LYS A 44 -6.33 10.95 2.99
N GLU A 45 -7.23 10.59 2.09
CA GLU A 45 -8.57 10.07 2.42
C GLU A 45 -8.51 8.71 3.14
N ASP A 46 -7.54 7.87 2.78
CA ASP A 46 -7.26 6.59 3.45
C ASP A 46 -6.65 6.76 4.86
N ILE A 47 -6.17 7.95 5.21
CA ILE A 47 -5.74 8.31 6.56
C ILE A 47 -6.93 8.84 7.36
N TYR A 48 -7.53 7.96 8.17
CA TYR A 48 -8.68 8.30 9.01
C TYR A 48 -8.30 8.92 10.38
N GLU A 49 -7.03 8.86 10.80
CA GLU A 49 -6.54 9.54 12.01
C GLU A 49 -5.18 10.19 11.78
N ASP A 50 -5.15 11.52 11.87
CA ASP A 50 -3.95 12.36 11.79
C ASP A 50 -3.84 13.23 13.06
N PRO A 51 -3.31 12.68 14.18
CA PRO A 51 -3.35 13.35 15.48
C PRO A 51 -2.47 14.61 15.56
N HIS A 52 -1.51 14.74 14.64
CA HIS A 52 -0.59 15.89 14.58
C HIS A 52 -0.92 16.83 13.43
N LEU A 53 -2.01 16.57 12.68
CA LEU A 53 -2.46 17.35 11.54
C LEU A 53 -1.36 17.56 10.49
N VAL A 54 -0.46 16.58 10.31
CA VAL A 54 0.66 16.69 9.38
C VAL A 54 0.21 16.68 7.92
N LEU A 55 -0.99 16.16 7.63
CA LEU A 55 -1.60 16.19 6.30
C LEU A 55 -2.56 17.38 6.12
N SER A 56 -2.63 18.30 7.09
CA SER A 56 -3.59 19.41 7.04
C SER A 56 -3.37 20.33 5.83
N ASN A 57 -2.12 20.56 5.42
CA ASN A 57 -1.79 21.41 4.28
C ASN A 57 -1.84 20.68 2.92
N TRP A 58 -2.18 19.40 2.89
CA TRP A 58 -2.45 18.68 1.64
C TRP A 58 -3.82 19.12 1.12
N ASN A 59 -3.85 20.27 0.46
CA ASN A 59 -5.07 20.95 0.10
C ASN A 59 -5.32 20.83 -1.40
N VAL A 60 -6.49 20.31 -1.77
CA VAL A 60 -6.92 20.16 -3.16
C VAL A 60 -7.01 21.51 -3.89
N LEU A 61 -7.27 22.58 -3.15
CA LEU A 61 -7.35 23.93 -3.70
C LEU A 61 -5.97 24.58 -3.88
N ASP A 62 -4.92 24.01 -3.26
CA ASP A 62 -3.54 24.45 -3.45
C ASP A 62 -2.90 23.64 -4.57
N SER A 63 -2.62 24.30 -5.68
CA SER A 63 -2.24 23.65 -6.94
C SER A 63 -0.83 23.04 -6.93
N ASP A 64 -0.02 23.24 -5.90
CA ASP A 64 1.36 22.76 -5.88
C ASP A 64 1.65 21.78 -4.73
N PRO A 65 1.58 20.46 -4.97
CA PRO A 65 1.94 19.43 -4.01
C PRO A 65 3.37 19.55 -3.48
N CYS A 66 4.27 20.26 -4.16
CA CYS A 66 5.66 20.42 -3.73
C CYS A 66 5.81 21.26 -2.45
N GLU A 67 4.78 22.04 -2.05
CA GLU A 67 4.75 22.77 -0.77
C GLU A 67 4.07 21.96 0.35
N TRP A 68 3.51 20.79 0.03
CA TRP A 68 2.82 19.98 1.03
C TRP A 68 3.80 19.32 1.99
N PHE A 69 3.38 19.18 3.25
CA PHE A 69 4.23 18.58 4.26
C PHE A 69 4.65 17.17 3.85
N GLY A 70 5.95 16.91 3.92
CA GLY A 70 6.52 15.60 3.59
C GLY A 70 6.64 15.32 2.09
N ILE A 71 6.18 16.21 1.21
CA ILE A 71 6.38 16.06 -0.24
C ILE A 71 7.66 16.77 -0.65
N THR A 72 8.39 16.18 -1.59
CA THR A 72 9.55 16.81 -2.22
C THR A 72 9.53 16.52 -3.70
N CYS A 73 9.69 17.57 -4.49
CA CYS A 73 9.74 17.50 -5.94
C CYS A 73 11.17 17.60 -6.48
N ASN A 74 11.35 17.24 -7.75
CA ASN A 74 12.60 17.51 -8.46
C ASN A 74 12.89 19.02 -8.56
N LYS A 75 14.11 19.38 -8.99
CA LYS A 75 14.57 20.78 -9.08
C LYS A 75 13.64 21.66 -9.92
N GLU A 76 13.05 21.08 -10.96
CA GLU A 76 12.14 21.73 -11.89
C GLU A 76 10.69 21.82 -11.35
N ARG A 77 10.40 21.26 -10.17
CA ARG A 77 9.06 21.18 -9.54
C ARG A 77 7.99 20.48 -10.39
N GLN A 78 8.39 19.63 -11.33
CA GLN A 78 7.48 18.95 -12.26
C GLN A 78 6.98 17.61 -11.71
N HIS A 79 7.76 16.96 -10.86
CA HIS A 79 7.50 15.60 -10.39
C HIS A 79 7.75 15.48 -8.90
N VAL A 80 6.79 14.86 -8.20
CA VAL A 80 6.98 14.37 -6.83
C VAL A 80 7.98 13.21 -6.87
N ILE A 81 9.12 13.39 -6.24
CA ILE A 81 10.20 12.38 -6.20
C ILE A 81 10.34 11.76 -4.81
N LYS A 82 9.77 12.38 -3.77
CA LYS A 82 9.87 11.86 -2.41
C LYS A 82 8.63 12.18 -1.59
N ILE A 83 8.16 11.19 -0.84
CA ILE A 83 7.12 11.28 0.17
C ILE A 83 7.73 10.80 1.49
N ASN A 84 7.83 11.69 2.47
CA ASN A 84 8.35 11.40 3.80
C ASN A 84 7.44 11.92 4.90
N ILE A 85 6.73 10.98 5.54
CA ILE A 85 5.78 11.26 6.62
C ILE A 85 6.09 10.31 7.78
N SER A 86 7.32 10.37 8.27
CA SER A 86 7.83 9.48 9.32
C SER A 86 7.38 9.92 10.71
N SER A 87 7.08 8.97 11.60
CA SER A 87 6.85 9.22 13.03
C SER A 87 5.68 10.17 13.35
N SER A 88 4.63 10.18 12.51
CA SER A 88 3.49 11.08 12.65
C SER A 88 2.27 10.43 13.32
N SER A 89 2.41 9.21 13.85
CA SER A 89 1.32 8.45 14.48
C SER A 89 0.07 8.26 13.62
N LEU A 90 0.18 8.40 12.30
CA LEU A 90 -0.95 8.31 11.37
C LEU A 90 -1.61 6.92 11.44
N LYS A 91 -2.95 6.87 11.47
CA LYS A 91 -3.70 5.63 11.26
C LYS A 91 -4.48 5.72 9.95
N GLY A 92 -4.41 4.64 9.18
CA GLY A 92 -4.96 4.59 7.83
C GLY A 92 -4.40 3.43 7.05
N PHE A 93 -4.49 3.51 5.73
CA PHE A 93 -4.05 2.48 4.81
C PHE A 93 -3.05 3.04 3.78
N LEU A 94 -2.29 2.15 3.16
CA LEU A 94 -1.50 2.51 1.98
C LEU A 94 -2.44 2.45 0.76
N ALA A 95 -2.74 3.61 0.17
CA ALA A 95 -3.55 3.70 -1.04
C ALA A 95 -2.81 3.05 -2.24
N PRO A 96 -3.46 2.15 -3.01
CA PRO A 96 -2.89 1.58 -4.24
C PRO A 96 -2.47 2.65 -5.27
N GLU A 97 -3.17 3.78 -5.31
CA GLU A 97 -2.96 4.90 -6.23
C GLU A 97 -1.58 5.54 -6.07
N ILE A 98 -0.87 5.35 -4.95
CA ILE A 98 0.54 5.74 -4.82
C ILE A 98 1.39 5.17 -5.96
N GLY A 99 1.03 3.99 -6.49
CA GLY A 99 1.67 3.38 -7.67
C GLY A 99 1.61 4.24 -8.95
N GLN A 100 0.75 5.25 -8.99
CA GLN A 100 0.62 6.21 -10.10
C GLN A 100 1.63 7.36 -10.05
N ILE A 101 2.33 7.55 -8.92
CA ILE A 101 3.38 8.57 -8.78
C ILE A 101 4.68 8.03 -9.39
N THR A 102 4.69 7.83 -10.70
CA THR A 102 5.68 7.01 -11.41
C THR A 102 7.13 7.48 -11.27
N TYR A 103 7.35 8.78 -11.02
CA TYR A 103 8.67 9.39 -10.79
C TYR A 103 9.17 9.32 -9.33
N LEU A 104 8.39 8.70 -8.43
CA LEU A 104 8.75 8.60 -7.02
C LEU A 104 10.04 7.80 -6.84
N GLN A 105 10.99 8.40 -6.12
CA GLN A 105 12.30 7.83 -5.78
C GLN A 105 12.36 7.37 -4.33
N GLU A 106 11.65 8.02 -3.42
CA GLU A 106 11.62 7.66 -2.00
C GLU A 106 10.19 7.68 -1.44
N LEU A 107 9.75 6.54 -0.91
CA LEU A 107 8.54 6.42 -0.11
C LEU A 107 8.93 6.01 1.31
N THR A 108 8.81 6.94 2.26
CA THR A 108 9.20 6.72 3.66
C THR A 108 8.06 7.12 4.60
N LEU A 109 7.41 6.11 5.15
CA LEU A 109 6.30 6.20 6.12
C LEU A 109 6.57 5.43 7.43
N PRO A 110 7.82 5.27 7.92
CA PRO A 110 8.07 4.46 9.09
C PRO A 110 7.52 5.08 10.37
N LYS A 111 7.28 4.23 11.39
CA LYS A 111 6.81 4.65 12.73
C LYS A 111 5.45 5.36 12.71
N ASN A 112 4.55 4.91 11.84
CA ASN A 112 3.13 5.24 11.91
C ASN A 112 2.34 4.03 12.44
N LYS A 113 1.02 4.06 12.29
CA LYS A 113 0.11 2.99 12.71
C LYS A 113 -0.72 2.52 11.50
N LEU A 114 -0.13 2.54 10.31
CA LEU A 114 -0.78 2.11 9.07
C LEU A 114 -1.18 0.63 9.14
N LEU A 115 -2.38 0.32 8.66
CA LEU A 115 -3.03 -0.98 8.67
C LEU A 115 -3.17 -1.52 7.23
N GLY A 116 -3.74 -2.72 7.10
CA GLY A 116 -4.04 -3.32 5.81
C GLY A 116 -2.84 -4.07 5.23
N ILE A 117 -2.76 -4.11 3.90
CA ILE A 117 -1.72 -4.82 3.14
C ILE A 117 -0.78 -3.83 2.45
N ILE A 118 0.37 -4.31 1.99
CA ILE A 118 1.19 -3.57 1.03
C ILE A 118 0.53 -3.70 -0.36
N PRO A 119 0.14 -2.61 -1.04
CA PRO A 119 -0.45 -2.68 -2.37
C PRO A 119 0.56 -3.21 -3.40
N LYS A 120 0.11 -4.08 -4.30
CA LYS A 120 0.95 -4.61 -5.39
C LYS A 120 1.35 -3.53 -6.40
N GLU A 121 0.53 -2.49 -6.50
CA GLU A 121 0.68 -1.32 -7.37
C GLU A 121 1.98 -0.55 -7.08
N LEU A 122 2.54 -0.68 -5.87
CA LEU A 122 3.87 -0.15 -5.58
C LEU A 122 4.95 -0.72 -6.51
N GLY A 123 4.77 -1.95 -7.04
CA GLY A 123 5.66 -2.56 -8.03
C GLY A 123 5.72 -1.81 -9.39
N MET A 124 4.84 -0.83 -9.61
CA MET A 124 4.85 0.05 -10.79
C MET A 124 5.91 1.15 -10.70
N LEU A 125 6.43 1.45 -9.51
CA LEU A 125 7.34 2.58 -9.24
C LEU A 125 8.79 2.28 -9.67
N LYS A 126 9.06 2.30 -10.98
CA LYS A 126 10.35 1.89 -11.56
C LYS A 126 11.56 2.72 -11.12
N PHE A 127 11.33 3.98 -10.71
CA PHE A 127 12.36 4.89 -10.23
C PHE A 127 12.56 4.86 -8.71
N LEU A 128 11.77 4.05 -7.98
CA LEU A 128 11.85 3.97 -6.52
C LEU A 128 13.20 3.38 -6.10
N LYS A 129 13.93 4.14 -5.29
CA LYS A 129 15.22 3.79 -4.69
C LYS A 129 15.07 3.34 -3.24
N VAL A 130 14.14 3.95 -2.52
CA VAL A 130 13.89 3.66 -1.10
C VAL A 130 12.41 3.41 -0.87
N LEU A 131 12.09 2.22 -0.36
CA LEU A 131 10.79 1.87 0.20
C LEU A 131 10.97 1.58 1.69
N ASP A 132 10.48 2.48 2.56
CA ASP A 132 10.50 2.31 4.01
C ASP A 132 9.09 2.49 4.59
N VAL A 133 8.46 1.37 4.94
CA VAL A 133 7.17 1.34 5.66
C VAL A 133 7.30 0.54 6.96
N GLY A 134 8.51 0.48 7.51
CA GLY A 134 8.81 -0.24 8.75
C GLY A 134 8.13 0.35 9.99
N MET A 135 7.98 -0.44 11.03
CA MET A 135 7.36 -0.02 12.30
C MET A 135 5.93 0.51 12.10
N ASN A 136 5.12 -0.22 11.33
CA ASN A 136 3.68 0.01 11.16
C ASN A 136 2.90 -1.22 11.67
N ARG A 137 1.64 -1.35 11.27
CA ARG A 137 0.78 -2.50 11.60
C ARG A 137 0.27 -3.18 10.32
N LEU A 138 1.09 -3.14 9.26
CA LEU A 138 0.78 -3.78 7.98
C LEU A 138 0.74 -5.30 8.14
N THR A 139 -0.11 -5.96 7.37
CA THR A 139 -0.40 -7.40 7.43
C THR A 139 -0.45 -7.99 6.02
N GLY A 140 -0.68 -9.30 5.92
CA GLY A 140 -0.74 -9.99 4.63
C GLY A 140 0.63 -10.26 4.02
N PRO A 141 0.67 -10.84 2.81
CA PRO A 141 1.90 -11.20 2.13
C PRO A 141 2.65 -9.98 1.62
N ILE A 142 3.97 -10.12 1.45
CA ILE A 142 4.77 -9.20 0.64
C ILE A 142 4.38 -9.46 -0.84
N PRO A 143 3.92 -8.46 -1.61
CA PRO A 143 3.55 -8.67 -3.00
C PRO A 143 4.76 -9.08 -3.86
N PRO A 144 4.67 -10.12 -4.69
CA PRO A 144 5.73 -10.48 -5.64
C PRO A 144 6.04 -9.35 -6.64
N GLU A 145 5.07 -8.48 -6.91
CA GLU A 145 5.23 -7.30 -7.76
C GLU A 145 6.29 -6.31 -7.22
N LEU A 146 6.67 -6.36 -5.94
CA LEU A 146 7.81 -5.58 -5.47
C LEU A 146 9.13 -5.99 -6.14
N GLY A 147 9.22 -7.19 -6.70
CA GLY A 147 10.35 -7.62 -7.54
C GLY A 147 10.50 -6.84 -8.85
N ASN A 148 9.50 -6.01 -9.21
CA ASN A 148 9.51 -5.15 -10.38
C ASN A 148 10.15 -3.76 -10.16
N LEU A 149 10.59 -3.46 -8.93
CA LEU A 149 11.22 -2.19 -8.55
C LEU A 149 12.67 -2.10 -9.04
N SER A 150 12.86 -1.92 -10.34
CA SER A 150 14.16 -2.04 -11.01
C SER A 150 15.27 -1.11 -10.53
N SER A 151 14.97 -0.04 -9.79
CA SER A 151 15.96 0.93 -9.27
C SER A 151 16.13 0.87 -7.74
N VAL A 152 15.48 -0.06 -7.05
CA VAL A 152 15.43 -0.05 -5.59
C VAL A 152 16.76 -0.46 -4.99
N VAL A 153 17.19 0.32 -4.00
CA VAL A 153 18.43 0.13 -3.25
C VAL A 153 18.12 -0.32 -1.82
N LYS A 154 17.02 0.15 -1.25
CA LYS A 154 16.63 -0.17 0.12
C LYS A 154 15.14 -0.51 0.21
N ILE A 155 14.86 -1.66 0.82
CA ILE A 155 13.52 -2.08 1.25
C ILE A 155 13.55 -2.33 2.76
N ASN A 156 12.77 -1.57 3.50
CA ASN A 156 12.61 -1.72 4.95
C ASN A 156 11.12 -1.92 5.29
N LEU A 157 10.78 -3.16 5.65
CA LEU A 157 9.44 -3.60 6.05
C LEU A 157 9.43 -4.13 7.49
N GLN A 158 10.49 -3.85 8.27
CA GLN A 158 10.67 -4.40 9.60
C GLN A 158 9.52 -4.05 10.55
N SER A 159 9.33 -4.84 11.61
CA SER A 159 8.40 -4.54 12.71
C SER A 159 6.99 -4.24 12.21
N ASN A 160 6.45 -5.16 11.41
CA ASN A 160 5.06 -5.18 10.95
C ASN A 160 4.43 -6.53 11.33
N GLY A 161 3.23 -6.81 10.82
CA GLY A 161 2.53 -8.09 10.95
C GLY A 161 2.49 -8.88 9.64
N LEU A 162 3.47 -8.72 8.74
CA LEU A 162 3.47 -9.36 7.43
C LEU A 162 3.55 -10.90 7.56
N THR A 163 2.81 -11.60 6.71
CA THR A 163 2.65 -13.07 6.73
C THR A 163 3.04 -13.67 5.37
N GLY A 164 2.84 -14.98 5.19
CA GLY A 164 3.13 -15.67 3.94
C GLY A 164 4.62 -15.97 3.74
N SER A 165 4.96 -16.48 2.57
CA SER A 165 6.34 -16.77 2.15
C SER A 165 7.03 -15.53 1.58
N LEU A 166 8.37 -15.53 1.62
CA LEU A 166 9.12 -14.50 0.93
C LEU A 166 9.00 -14.68 -0.60
N PRO A 167 8.60 -13.66 -1.37
CA PRO A 167 8.54 -13.75 -2.82
C PRO A 167 9.92 -13.97 -3.42
N ALA A 168 10.02 -14.91 -4.36
CA ALA A 168 11.27 -15.23 -5.04
C ALA A 168 11.69 -14.05 -5.94
N GLU A 169 10.71 -13.33 -6.48
CA GLU A 169 10.84 -12.15 -7.35
C GLU A 169 11.69 -11.03 -6.75
N LEU A 170 11.87 -10.97 -5.43
CA LEU A 170 12.83 -10.04 -4.80
C LEU A 170 14.28 -10.28 -5.27
N GLY A 171 14.59 -11.48 -5.78
CA GLY A 171 15.84 -11.81 -6.44
C GLY A 171 16.09 -11.05 -7.76
N ASN A 172 15.06 -10.44 -8.36
CA ASN A 172 15.19 -9.60 -9.57
C ASN A 172 15.80 -8.22 -9.28
N LEU A 173 15.87 -7.81 -8.01
CA LEU A 173 16.29 -6.48 -7.60
C LEU A 173 17.81 -6.36 -7.63
N LYS A 174 18.35 -6.00 -8.80
CA LYS A 174 19.79 -5.99 -9.10
C LYS A 174 20.60 -4.95 -8.31
N TYR A 175 19.95 -3.87 -7.85
CA TYR A 175 20.60 -2.80 -7.09
C TYR A 175 20.28 -2.83 -5.59
N LEU A 176 19.56 -3.85 -5.12
CA LEU A 176 19.16 -3.94 -3.72
C LEU A 176 20.39 -4.15 -2.83
N GLU A 177 20.63 -3.21 -1.93
CA GLU A 177 21.74 -3.24 -0.97
C GLU A 177 21.27 -3.54 0.45
N GLU A 178 20.06 -3.12 0.82
CA GLU A 178 19.50 -3.28 2.16
C GLU A 178 18.08 -3.86 2.10
N LEU A 179 17.90 -5.04 2.71
CA LEU A 179 16.61 -5.69 2.89
C LEU A 179 16.37 -5.96 4.38
N ARG A 180 15.42 -5.25 4.99
CA ARG A 180 15.02 -5.47 6.38
C ARG A 180 13.59 -5.96 6.47
N LEU A 181 13.42 -7.18 6.95
CA LEU A 181 12.15 -7.88 7.11
C LEU A 181 11.96 -8.39 8.54
N ASP A 182 12.82 -7.98 9.47
CA ASP A 182 12.83 -8.48 10.83
C ASP A 182 11.54 -8.15 11.58
N ARG A 183 11.22 -8.96 12.60
CA ARG A 183 10.04 -8.78 13.45
C ARG A 183 8.72 -8.74 12.65
N ASN A 184 8.54 -9.74 11.79
CA ASN A 184 7.30 -10.01 11.08
C ASN A 184 6.79 -11.42 11.42
N ARG A 185 5.83 -11.94 10.65
CA ARG A 185 5.30 -13.31 10.77
C ARG A 185 5.51 -14.11 9.49
N LEU A 186 6.60 -13.84 8.77
CA LEU A 186 6.94 -14.52 7.52
C LEU A 186 7.28 -15.99 7.79
N LYS A 187 6.87 -16.87 6.87
CA LYS A 187 7.00 -18.33 6.96
C LYS A 187 7.69 -18.89 5.72
N GLY A 188 7.94 -20.20 5.72
CA GLY A 188 8.54 -20.90 4.59
C GLY A 188 10.06 -20.72 4.51
N ALA A 189 10.64 -21.23 3.44
CA ALA A 189 12.08 -21.15 3.20
C ALA A 189 12.48 -19.81 2.55
N VAL A 190 13.73 -19.40 2.75
CA VAL A 190 14.29 -18.23 2.06
C VAL A 190 14.60 -18.62 0.60
N PRO A 191 14.01 -17.97 -0.42
CA PRO A 191 14.23 -18.28 -1.82
C PRO A 191 15.68 -18.00 -2.22
N ALA A 192 16.41 -19.04 -2.62
CA ALA A 192 17.85 -19.01 -2.81
C ALA A 192 18.30 -19.09 -4.27
N TYR A 193 17.39 -19.36 -5.23
CA TYR A 193 17.81 -19.83 -6.55
C TYR A 193 18.73 -18.83 -7.28
N SER A 194 19.93 -19.30 -7.57
CA SER A 194 20.79 -18.83 -8.64
C SER A 194 20.97 -20.01 -9.61
N ASN A 195 21.23 -19.75 -10.89
CA ASN A 195 21.44 -20.76 -11.94
C ASN A 195 22.71 -21.62 -11.73
N SER A 196 23.01 -22.08 -10.52
CA SER A 196 24.03 -23.10 -10.28
C SER A 196 23.34 -24.46 -10.14
N THR A 197 23.59 -25.33 -11.12
CA THR A 197 23.25 -26.76 -11.16
C THR A 197 23.67 -27.47 -9.87
N PHE A 198 22.82 -27.44 -8.84
CA PHE A 198 22.88 -28.39 -7.75
C PHE A 198 21.91 -29.52 -8.09
N THR A 199 22.44 -30.60 -8.66
CA THR A 199 21.71 -31.86 -8.81
C THR A 199 21.38 -32.40 -7.42
N ALA A 200 20.25 -31.95 -6.86
CA ALA A 200 19.66 -32.58 -5.70
C ALA A 200 19.08 -33.93 -6.14
N ASN A 201 19.89 -34.99 -6.01
CA ASN A 201 19.41 -36.36 -6.05
C ASN A 201 18.64 -36.65 -4.76
N THR A 202 17.46 -36.04 -4.59
CA THR A 202 16.50 -36.36 -3.55
C THR A 202 15.11 -36.33 -4.16
N ARG A 203 14.62 -37.52 -4.52
CA ARG A 203 13.20 -37.75 -4.82
C ARG A 203 12.40 -37.42 -3.57
N GLY A 204 11.57 -36.37 -3.64
CA GLY A 204 10.57 -36.09 -2.62
C GLY A 204 10.20 -34.62 -2.54
N MET A 205 8.97 -34.32 -2.96
CA MET A 205 8.14 -33.15 -2.61
C MET A 205 8.38 -31.83 -3.39
N TYR A 206 7.46 -31.59 -4.33
CA TYR A 206 6.95 -30.30 -4.83
C TYR A 206 7.95 -29.21 -5.27
N ALA A 207 9.04 -29.56 -5.94
CA ALA A 207 9.76 -28.57 -6.73
C ALA A 207 9.01 -28.32 -8.05
N THR A 208 8.16 -27.29 -8.09
CA THR A 208 7.63 -26.78 -9.35
C THR A 208 8.79 -26.30 -10.22
N HIS A 209 8.96 -26.96 -11.37
CA HIS A 209 9.91 -26.56 -12.40
C HIS A 209 9.64 -25.11 -12.84
N SER A 210 10.41 -24.16 -12.33
CA SER A 210 10.53 -22.81 -12.89
C SER A 210 11.82 -22.18 -12.40
N ASN A 211 12.56 -21.55 -13.31
CA ASN A 211 13.77 -20.76 -13.04
C ASN A 211 13.41 -19.45 -12.30
N LEU A 212 12.71 -19.56 -11.16
CA LEU A 212 12.35 -18.41 -10.35
C LEU A 212 13.64 -17.79 -9.78
N PRO A 213 13.88 -16.48 -9.97
CA PRO A 213 15.01 -15.81 -9.35
C PRO A 213 14.90 -15.95 -7.82
N GLY A 214 16.01 -16.13 -7.11
CA GLY A 214 16.06 -16.06 -5.65
C GLY A 214 17.00 -14.96 -5.17
N LEU A 215 17.02 -14.71 -3.86
CA LEU A 215 17.82 -13.64 -3.26
C LEU A 215 19.32 -13.77 -3.55
N CYS A 216 19.82 -14.99 -3.81
CA CYS A 216 21.21 -15.19 -4.23
C CYS A 216 21.53 -14.67 -5.64
N SER A 217 20.53 -14.26 -6.43
CA SER A 217 20.73 -13.53 -7.69
C SER A 217 21.02 -12.04 -7.45
N SER A 218 20.73 -11.50 -6.26
CA SER A 218 21.04 -10.11 -5.92
C SER A 218 22.50 -9.98 -5.50
N SER A 219 23.35 -9.51 -6.42
CA SER A 219 24.80 -9.41 -6.21
C SER A 219 25.26 -8.23 -5.35
N GLN A 220 24.36 -7.29 -5.05
CA GLN A 220 24.68 -6.05 -4.33
C GLN A 220 24.23 -6.04 -2.88
N LEU A 221 23.55 -7.09 -2.40
CA LEU A 221 22.98 -7.11 -1.06
C LEU A 221 24.10 -7.06 0.00
N LYS A 222 24.06 -6.05 0.88
CA LYS A 222 25.05 -5.82 1.95
C LYS A 222 24.45 -6.07 3.33
N VAL A 223 23.18 -5.71 3.49
CA VAL A 223 22.43 -5.81 4.75
C VAL A 223 21.17 -6.62 4.50
N ALA A 224 20.97 -7.68 5.28
CA ALA A 224 19.82 -8.56 5.14
C ALA A 224 19.33 -9.04 6.51
N ASP A 225 18.31 -8.38 7.06
CA ASP A 225 17.77 -8.76 8.37
C ASP A 225 16.44 -9.51 8.22
N PHE A 226 16.47 -10.81 8.52
CA PHE A 226 15.32 -11.70 8.51
C PHE A 226 14.92 -12.14 9.93
N SER A 227 15.50 -11.52 10.96
CA SER A 227 15.37 -11.95 12.35
C SER A 227 13.93 -11.93 12.85
N TYR A 228 13.61 -12.76 13.83
CA TYR A 228 12.33 -12.76 14.52
C TYR A 228 11.13 -12.92 13.58
N ASN A 229 11.23 -13.91 12.67
CA ASN A 229 10.13 -14.40 11.84
C ASN A 229 9.84 -15.89 12.21
N PHE A 230 9.18 -16.62 11.32
CA PHE A 230 8.91 -18.06 11.42
C PHE A 230 9.48 -18.80 10.19
N LEU A 231 10.63 -18.34 9.68
CA LEU A 231 11.28 -18.96 8.52
C LEU A 231 11.82 -20.34 8.89
N ILE A 232 11.70 -21.27 7.95
CA ILE A 232 12.11 -22.68 8.10
C ILE A 232 13.16 -23.06 7.06
N GLY A 233 13.70 -24.28 7.18
CA GLY A 233 14.74 -24.78 6.27
C GLY A 233 16.12 -24.27 6.64
N ARG A 234 16.97 -24.08 5.62
CA ARG A 234 18.38 -23.68 5.79
C ARG A 234 18.60 -22.26 5.30
N ILE A 235 19.59 -21.59 5.88
CA ILE A 235 20.05 -20.28 5.39
C ILE A 235 20.75 -20.49 4.04
N PRO A 236 20.40 -19.73 2.98
CA PRO A 236 21.13 -19.78 1.72
C PRO A 236 22.60 -19.38 1.90
N LYS A 237 23.54 -20.19 1.39
CA LYS A 237 25.00 -19.95 1.54
C LYS A 237 25.45 -18.56 1.08
N CYS A 238 24.79 -18.00 0.06
CA CYS A 238 25.08 -16.66 -0.44
C CYS A 238 24.82 -15.56 0.62
N LEU A 239 23.85 -15.78 1.52
CA LEU A 239 23.48 -14.84 2.58
C LEU A 239 24.28 -15.06 3.87
N GLU A 240 24.84 -16.26 4.06
CA GLU A 240 25.65 -16.59 5.24
C GLU A 240 26.94 -15.77 5.32
N HIS A 241 27.49 -15.37 4.17
CA HIS A 241 28.73 -14.59 4.09
C HIS A 241 28.51 -13.08 4.19
N LEU A 242 27.26 -12.62 4.23
CA LEU A 242 26.96 -11.21 4.38
C LEU A 242 27.27 -10.76 5.80
N ARG A 243 28.20 -9.82 5.95
CA ARG A 243 28.65 -9.31 7.26
C ARG A 243 27.51 -8.81 8.15
N SER A 244 26.44 -8.30 7.55
CA SER A 244 25.27 -7.76 8.24
C SER A 244 23.99 -8.53 7.90
N ALA A 245 24.08 -9.85 7.73
CA ALA A 245 22.90 -10.70 7.69
C ALA A 245 22.54 -11.25 9.08
N SER A 246 21.25 -11.23 9.41
CA SER A 246 20.75 -11.79 10.67
C SER A 246 19.52 -12.64 10.46
N PHE A 247 19.51 -13.81 11.09
CA PHE A 247 18.47 -14.83 10.98
C PHE A 247 18.00 -15.35 12.35
N GLN A 248 18.38 -14.69 13.44
CA GLN A 248 18.02 -15.13 14.80
C GLN A 248 16.50 -15.12 15.01
N GLY A 249 16.02 -15.92 15.97
CA GLY A 249 14.61 -15.97 16.34
C GLY A 249 13.68 -16.60 15.30
N ASN A 250 14.22 -17.29 14.29
CA ASN A 250 13.47 -18.07 13.31
C ASN A 250 13.39 -19.55 13.71
N CYS A 251 12.81 -20.37 12.82
CA CYS A 251 12.61 -21.81 12.95
C CYS A 251 13.52 -22.59 12.01
N LEU A 252 14.76 -22.10 11.83
CA LEU A 252 15.72 -22.65 10.89
C LEU A 252 16.38 -23.90 11.46
N GLN A 253 16.74 -24.84 10.57
CA GLN A 253 17.51 -26.04 10.88
C GLN A 253 19.00 -25.71 11.12
N ALA A 254 19.26 -24.71 11.96
CA ALA A 254 20.59 -24.36 12.43
C ALA A 254 20.68 -24.81 13.90
N ASN A 255 21.68 -25.62 14.25
CA ASN A 255 21.97 -25.96 15.64
C ASN A 255 22.59 -24.73 16.34
N ASN A 256 21.76 -23.71 16.56
CA ASN A 256 22.15 -22.38 16.99
C ASN A 256 21.17 -21.91 18.07
N THR A 257 21.70 -21.61 19.26
CA THR A 257 20.93 -21.11 20.42
C THR A 257 20.20 -19.80 20.16
N LYS A 258 20.57 -19.07 19.10
CA LYS A 258 19.87 -17.86 18.66
C LYS A 258 18.56 -18.15 17.91
N GLN A 259 18.24 -19.41 17.57
CA GLN A 259 16.98 -19.78 16.93
C GLN A 259 15.85 -19.97 17.97
N ARG A 260 14.61 -19.85 17.51
CA ARG A 260 13.43 -20.08 18.32
C ARG A 260 13.34 -21.56 18.73
N PRO A 261 12.88 -21.90 19.95
CA PRO A 261 12.64 -23.28 20.34
C PRO A 261 11.64 -23.98 19.41
N SER A 262 11.85 -25.27 19.13
CA SER A 262 10.99 -26.07 18.26
C SER A 262 9.52 -26.06 18.67
N SER A 263 9.24 -26.01 19.98
CA SER A 263 7.87 -25.92 20.53
C SER A 263 7.11 -24.66 20.09
N GLN A 264 7.81 -23.58 19.75
CA GLN A 264 7.21 -22.33 19.31
C GLN A 264 7.19 -22.17 17.78
N CYS A 265 7.74 -23.14 17.04
CA CYS A 265 7.84 -23.09 15.59
C CYS A 265 6.58 -23.58 14.86
N GLY A 266 5.57 -24.05 15.60
CA GLY A 266 4.38 -24.69 15.04
C GLY A 266 4.75 -26.05 14.47
N ALA A 267 4.30 -27.13 15.09
CA ALA A 267 4.42 -28.45 14.48
C ALA A 267 3.52 -28.50 13.25
N GLU A 268 4.05 -28.82 12.08
CA GLU A 268 3.26 -29.62 11.13
C GLU A 268 3.02 -30.96 11.84
N SER A 269 1.80 -31.16 12.33
CA SER A 269 1.39 -32.40 12.97
C SER A 269 1.46 -33.54 11.96
N SER A 270 2.61 -34.22 11.94
CA SER A 270 2.74 -35.58 11.45
C SER A 270 2.43 -36.51 12.62
N GLU A 271 1.17 -36.58 13.05
CA GLU A 271 0.72 -37.64 13.95
C GLU A 271 -0.36 -38.47 13.26
N SER A 272 0.00 -39.74 13.07
CA SER A 272 -0.81 -40.83 12.58
C SER A 272 -2.04 -41.07 13.45
N HIS A 273 -3.18 -41.30 12.78
CA HIS A 273 -4.36 -42.03 13.22
C HIS A 273 -4.45 -42.48 14.69
N GLN A 274 -5.38 -41.88 15.43
CA GLN A 274 -6.30 -42.64 16.28
C GLN A 274 -7.73 -42.09 16.12
N ALA A 275 -8.65 -43.02 15.89
CA ALA A 275 -10.07 -42.78 15.64
C ALA A 275 -10.82 -42.31 16.91
N PRO A 276 -11.97 -41.63 16.77
CA PRO A 276 -12.66 -40.99 17.88
C PRO A 276 -13.65 -41.93 18.57
N SER A 277 -13.83 -41.77 19.89
CA SER A 277 -15.03 -42.23 20.59
C SER A 277 -15.32 -41.42 21.86
N PRO A 278 -16.59 -41.38 22.31
CA PRO A 278 -17.27 -40.11 22.58
C PRO A 278 -17.61 -39.90 24.06
N LYS A 279 -17.99 -38.64 24.36
CA LYS A 279 -18.80 -38.10 25.47
C LYS A 279 -18.05 -37.05 26.29
N HIS A 280 -18.39 -35.78 26.11
CA HIS A 280 -19.27 -35.08 27.06
C HIS A 280 -19.62 -33.64 26.62
N GLN A 281 -20.89 -33.30 26.85
CA GLN A 281 -21.49 -31.97 27.03
C GLN A 281 -21.53 -30.98 25.87
N ARG A 282 -22.67 -31.06 25.17
CA ARG A 282 -23.35 -29.98 24.44
C ARG A 282 -23.88 -28.95 25.46
N ALA A 283 -23.33 -27.74 25.43
CA ALA A 283 -24.03 -26.54 25.85
C ALA A 283 -24.25 -25.71 24.57
N GLU A 284 -25.51 -25.60 24.17
CA GLU A 284 -25.94 -24.74 23.07
C GLU A 284 -25.83 -23.29 23.51
N ASP A 285 -24.96 -22.51 22.85
CA ASP A 285 -25.11 -21.07 22.82
C ASP A 285 -25.35 -20.60 21.39
N VAL A 286 -26.57 -20.09 21.23
CA VAL A 286 -27.21 -19.64 20.02
C VAL A 286 -26.48 -18.43 19.46
N ALA A 287 -25.86 -18.57 18.29
CA ALA A 287 -25.43 -17.45 17.49
C ALA A 287 -26.66 -16.70 16.93
N LYS A 288 -27.20 -15.75 17.71
CA LYS A 288 -28.10 -14.72 17.18
C LYS A 288 -27.29 -13.83 16.23
N ARG A 289 -27.47 -14.04 14.92
CA ARG A 289 -27.18 -13.04 13.88
C ARG A 289 -27.95 -11.76 14.21
N THR A 290 -27.28 -10.79 14.82
CA THR A 290 -27.72 -9.39 14.78
C THR A 290 -27.45 -8.87 13.38
N LYS A 291 -28.52 -8.61 12.62
CA LYS A 291 -28.44 -7.78 11.41
C LYS A 291 -27.83 -6.45 11.83
N ALA A 292 -26.62 -6.15 11.37
CA ALA A 292 -26.03 -4.83 11.51
C ALA A 292 -27.00 -3.83 10.86
N SER A 293 -27.60 -2.95 11.67
CA SER A 293 -28.40 -1.84 11.18
C SER A 293 -27.49 -0.90 10.39
N LYS A 294 -27.92 -0.50 9.19
CA LYS A 294 -27.25 0.52 8.39
C LYS A 294 -26.91 1.74 9.27
N PRO A 295 -25.71 2.31 9.19
CA PRO A 295 -25.35 3.46 10.00
C PRO A 295 -26.22 4.67 9.61
N ALA A 296 -26.61 5.48 10.60
CA ALA A 296 -27.59 6.56 10.42
C ALA A 296 -27.21 7.60 9.34
N TRP A 297 -25.91 7.78 9.07
CA TRP A 297 -25.43 8.66 8.00
C TRP A 297 -25.84 8.17 6.60
N LEU A 298 -26.00 6.86 6.40
CA LEU A 298 -26.41 6.30 5.11
C LEU A 298 -27.89 6.61 4.81
N LEU A 299 -28.74 6.61 5.85
CA LEU A 299 -30.14 7.03 5.74
C LEU A 299 -30.26 8.53 5.46
N ALA A 300 -29.43 9.35 6.10
CA ALA A 300 -29.36 10.78 5.81
C ALA A 300 -28.93 11.04 4.36
N LEU A 301 -27.94 10.29 3.85
CA LEU A 301 -27.49 10.39 2.46
C LEU A 301 -28.57 9.96 1.45
N GLU A 302 -29.30 8.87 1.71
CA GLU A 302 -30.43 8.41 0.89
C GLU A 302 -31.57 9.45 0.85
N ILE A 303 -31.87 10.12 1.97
CA ILE A 303 -32.90 11.17 2.03
C ILE A 303 -32.46 12.42 1.26
N VAL A 304 -31.22 12.89 1.45
CA VAL A 304 -30.72 14.10 0.78
C VAL A 304 -30.67 13.90 -0.73
N THR A 305 -30.19 12.75 -1.20
CA THR A 305 -30.16 12.43 -2.63
C THR A 305 -31.58 12.30 -3.21
N GLY A 306 -32.52 11.68 -2.48
CA GLY A 306 -33.92 11.60 -2.89
C GLY A 306 -34.60 12.97 -3.01
N ILE A 307 -34.37 13.88 -2.06
CA ILE A 307 -34.91 15.25 -2.10
C ILE A 307 -34.32 16.01 -3.29
N MET A 308 -33.01 15.93 -3.53
CA MET A 308 -32.36 16.60 -4.67
C MET A 308 -32.93 16.14 -6.01
N VAL A 309 -33.10 14.84 -6.22
CA VAL A 309 -33.69 14.29 -7.45
C VAL A 309 -35.16 14.69 -7.60
N GLY A 310 -35.93 14.66 -6.50
CA GLY A 310 -37.32 15.09 -6.49
C GLY A 310 -37.49 16.58 -6.85
N SER A 311 -36.64 17.45 -6.29
CA SER A 311 -36.64 18.88 -6.61
C SER A 311 -36.29 19.15 -8.07
N LEU A 312 -35.29 18.46 -8.62
CA LEU A 312 -34.93 18.59 -10.05
C LEU A 312 -36.08 18.13 -10.97
N PHE A 313 -36.75 17.05 -10.62
CA PHE A 313 -37.90 16.56 -11.39
C PHE A 313 -39.09 17.54 -11.34
N LEU A 314 -39.36 18.14 -10.18
CA LEU A 314 -40.43 19.13 -10.03
C LEU A 314 -40.15 20.41 -10.83
N VAL A 315 -38.89 20.88 -10.84
CA VAL A 315 -38.45 22.01 -11.66
C VAL A 315 -38.61 21.71 -13.15
N ALA A 316 -38.28 20.48 -13.58
CA ALA A 316 -38.47 20.05 -14.97
C ALA A 316 -39.96 20.02 -15.38
N LEU A 317 -40.85 19.56 -14.51
CA LEU A 317 -42.29 19.57 -14.75
C LEU A 317 -42.86 20.99 -14.83
N LEU A 318 -42.44 21.87 -13.92
CA LEU A 318 -42.88 23.28 -13.92
C LEU A 318 -42.40 24.02 -15.17
N THR A 319 -41.15 23.79 -15.59
CA THR A 319 -40.63 24.37 -16.84
C THR A 319 -41.32 23.79 -18.07
N ALA A 320 -41.66 22.51 -18.09
CA ALA A 320 -42.47 21.91 -19.16
C ALA A 320 -43.88 22.51 -19.22
N PHE A 321 -44.53 22.71 -18.07
CA PHE A 321 -45.88 23.30 -18.00
C PHE A 321 -45.89 24.77 -18.43
N GLN A 322 -44.90 25.56 -18.00
CA GLN A 322 -44.72 26.94 -18.46
C GLN A 322 -44.48 27.01 -19.96
N ARG A 323 -43.73 26.06 -20.54
CA ARG A 323 -43.48 25.96 -21.98
C ARG A 323 -44.70 25.53 -22.79
N CYS A 324 -45.63 24.79 -22.20
CA CYS A 324 -46.92 24.45 -22.81
C CYS A 324 -47.90 25.63 -22.77
N ASN A 325 -47.97 26.35 -21.64
CA ASN A 325 -48.83 27.54 -21.53
C ASN A 325 -48.34 28.73 -22.36
N GLY A 326 -47.04 28.85 -22.63
CA GLY A 326 -46.48 29.87 -23.52
C GLY A 326 -46.70 29.62 -25.02
N LYS A 327 -47.37 28.52 -25.41
CA LYS A 327 -47.67 28.18 -26.81
C LYS A 327 -49.15 28.35 -27.20
N SER A 328 -49.99 28.84 -26.28
CA SER A 328 -51.42 29.10 -26.50
C SER A 328 -51.80 30.59 -26.50
N ALA A 329 -50.87 31.48 -26.86
CA ALA A 329 -51.13 32.89 -27.12
C ALA A 329 -50.49 33.30 -28.46
#